data_AF-A0A924BZU9-F1
#
_entry.id   AF-A0A924BZU9-F1
#
_cell.length_a   1.000
_cell.length_b   1.000
_cell.length_c   1.000
_cell.angle_alpha   90.00
_cell.angle_beta   90.00
_cell.angle_gamma   90.00
#
_symmetry.space_group_name_H-M   'P 1'
#
loop_
_entity.id
_entity.type
_entity.pdbx_description
1 polymer ?
#
loop_
_entity_poly.entity_id
_entity_poly.type
_entity_poly.pdbx_seq_one_letter_code
_entity_poly.pdbx_strand_id
1 'polypeptide(L)'
;YETPAQLDLKRRVQAGQGLPPVYDRAALALTDADHADFAAKGVAPHWRFRLDTTAPVAWIDLVRGECHVDPSSLSDPVVRRADGTWLYMLPSVVDDIEMGVTTIVRGEDHVTNSGVQLQMFAALGAPPPALAHLPLLTGADAALSKRMGSEGVAAWRASGIEASAVRAFLARLGTSAPIEPTDDATLVAGFDFAAFGRATVRFDPAELALLSAKTVHAMSFATVAHRLPPGMSAAAWDAVRGNCATVAAGGAWWTVITGPVAAMVDPAVAVMVDPADAVMVDPADADFVREARATLAAMPWTDTIWAEWTSALKVATGRKGRALFHPLRVALTGRDTGPEMAALLPLIGRDAALARLAVAGAADYIGNLE
;
A
#
# COMPACT_ATOMS: atom_id res chain seq x y z
N TYR A 1 -46.56 -1.90 0.51
CA TYR A 1 -47.14 -3.05 -0.20
C TYR A 1 -46.84 -3.03 -1.69
N GLU A 2 -46.37 -1.91 -2.24
CA GLU A 2 -46.15 -1.82 -3.68
C GLU A 2 -45.11 -2.82 -4.18
N THR A 3 -45.41 -3.44 -5.32
CA THR A 3 -44.50 -4.36 -6.00
C THR A 3 -43.41 -3.57 -6.75
N PRO A 4 -42.26 -4.22 -7.07
CA PRO A 4 -41.23 -3.59 -7.89
C PRO A 4 -41.78 -3.02 -9.21
N ALA A 5 -42.67 -3.75 -9.89
CA ALA A 5 -43.29 -3.32 -11.13
C ALA A 5 -44.15 -2.04 -10.97
N GLN A 6 -44.88 -1.92 -9.86
CA GLN A 6 -45.65 -0.70 -9.55
C GLN A 6 -44.73 0.49 -9.28
N LEU A 7 -43.64 0.28 -8.53
CA LEU A 7 -42.66 1.33 -8.25
C LEU A 7 -41.94 1.79 -9.53
N ASP A 8 -41.59 0.86 -10.42
CA ASP A 8 -40.97 1.19 -11.71
C ASP A 8 -41.91 1.96 -12.63
N LEU A 9 -43.20 1.60 -12.63
CA LEU A 9 -44.21 2.37 -13.36
C LEU A 9 -44.29 3.81 -12.83
N LYS A 10 -44.38 3.99 -11.50
CA LYS A 10 -44.39 5.31 -10.86
C LYS A 10 -43.17 6.15 -11.25
N ARG A 11 -41.96 5.55 -11.20
CA ARG A 11 -40.71 6.23 -11.61
C ARG A 11 -40.75 6.67 -13.07
N ARG A 12 -41.23 5.82 -13.98
CA ARG A 12 -41.36 6.17 -15.40
C ARG A 12 -42.34 7.32 -15.63
N VAL A 13 -43.47 7.32 -14.91
CA VAL A 13 -44.44 8.42 -14.97
C VAL A 13 -43.82 9.74 -14.50
N GLN A 14 -43.14 9.73 -13.35
CA GLN A 14 -42.42 10.91 -12.83
C GLN A 14 -41.36 11.42 -13.82
N ALA A 15 -40.54 10.52 -14.36
CA ALA A 15 -39.53 10.86 -15.34
C ALA A 15 -40.13 11.47 -16.62
N GLY A 16 -41.25 10.92 -17.11
CA GLY A 16 -41.99 11.48 -18.24
C GLY A 16 -42.58 12.87 -17.99
N GLN A 17 -42.74 13.26 -16.72
CA GLN A 17 -43.19 14.57 -16.28
C GLN A 17 -42.03 15.51 -15.89
N GLY A 18 -40.77 15.06 -16.02
CA GLY A 18 -39.59 15.82 -15.57
C GLY A 18 -39.48 15.96 -14.05
N LEU A 19 -40.24 15.16 -13.29
CA LEU A 19 -40.19 15.15 -11.82
C LEU A 19 -39.10 14.20 -11.32
N PRO A 20 -38.46 14.49 -10.17
CA PRO A 20 -37.49 13.59 -9.58
C PRO A 20 -38.17 12.27 -9.14
N PRO A 21 -37.48 11.12 -9.21
CA PRO A 21 -38.06 9.81 -8.94
C PRO A 21 -38.17 9.52 -7.42
N VAL A 22 -38.87 10.39 -6.70
CA VAL A 22 -39.08 10.33 -5.25
C VAL A 22 -40.30 9.49 -4.92
N TYR A 23 -40.21 8.64 -3.89
CA TYR A 23 -41.33 7.84 -3.42
C TYR A 23 -42.52 8.73 -3.03
N ASP A 24 -43.68 8.46 -3.63
CA ASP A 24 -44.86 9.33 -3.58
C ASP A 24 -45.66 9.27 -2.28
N ARG A 25 -45.24 8.43 -1.31
CA ARG A 25 -45.92 8.23 -0.02
C ARG A 25 -47.38 7.79 -0.15
N ALA A 26 -47.81 7.22 -1.28
CA ALA A 26 -49.19 6.78 -1.48
C ALA A 26 -49.68 5.80 -0.38
N ALA A 27 -48.76 5.01 0.18
CA ALA A 27 -49.05 4.09 1.27
C ALA A 27 -49.51 4.78 2.58
N LEU A 28 -49.28 6.08 2.78
CA LEU A 28 -49.77 6.82 3.95
C LEU A 28 -51.29 7.02 3.95
N ALA A 29 -51.95 6.87 2.80
CA ALA A 29 -53.40 6.97 2.67
C ALA A 29 -54.12 5.63 2.93
N LEU A 30 -53.37 4.53 3.13
CA LEU A 30 -53.95 3.22 3.43
C LEU A 30 -54.60 3.20 4.81
N THR A 31 -55.72 2.52 4.91
CA THR A 31 -56.45 2.28 6.16
C THR A 31 -56.09 0.93 6.77
N ASP A 32 -56.47 0.71 8.03
CA ASP A 32 -56.32 -0.60 8.67
C ASP A 32 -57.06 -1.72 7.92
N ALA A 33 -58.18 -1.40 7.26
CA ALA A 33 -58.91 -2.33 6.42
C ALA A 33 -58.09 -2.73 5.18
N ASP A 34 -57.40 -1.78 4.55
CA ASP A 34 -56.51 -2.06 3.42
C ASP A 34 -55.33 -2.95 3.84
N HIS A 35 -54.74 -2.68 5.01
CA HIS A 35 -53.67 -3.51 5.57
C HIS A 35 -54.14 -4.95 5.85
N ALA A 36 -55.34 -5.12 6.41
CA ALA A 36 -55.91 -6.43 6.66
C ALA A 36 -56.20 -7.20 5.36
N ASP A 37 -56.71 -6.52 4.32
CA ASP A 37 -56.94 -7.12 3.00
C ASP A 37 -55.63 -7.58 2.34
N PHE A 38 -54.57 -6.76 2.38
CA PHE A 38 -53.25 -7.18 1.90
C PHE A 38 -52.72 -8.41 2.66
N ALA A 39 -52.85 -8.42 3.98
CA ALA A 39 -52.42 -9.55 4.81
C ALA A 39 -53.21 -10.83 4.48
N ALA A 40 -54.54 -10.74 4.29
CA ALA A 40 -55.38 -11.87 3.89
C ALA A 40 -55.00 -12.44 2.50
N LYS A 41 -54.46 -11.59 1.61
CA LYS A 41 -53.90 -11.98 0.31
C LYS A 41 -52.45 -12.48 0.38
N GLY A 42 -51.87 -12.59 1.58
CA GLY A 42 -50.49 -13.02 1.78
C GLY A 42 -49.44 -11.99 1.34
N VAL A 43 -49.81 -10.72 1.17
CA VAL A 43 -48.90 -9.65 0.74
C VAL A 43 -48.28 -8.98 1.95
N ALA A 44 -47.01 -9.25 2.21
CA ALA A 44 -46.26 -8.61 3.28
C ALA A 44 -45.80 -7.17 2.91
N PRO A 45 -45.82 -6.21 3.86
CA PRO A 45 -45.34 -4.87 3.62
C PRO A 45 -43.81 -4.77 3.64
N HIS A 46 -43.28 -3.78 2.92
CA HIS A 46 -41.99 -3.20 3.24
C HIS A 46 -42.19 -2.11 4.30
N TRP A 47 -41.23 -1.95 5.20
CA TRP A 47 -41.25 -0.83 6.15
C TRP A 47 -40.31 0.25 5.63
N ARG A 48 -40.77 1.49 5.64
CA ARG A 48 -40.00 2.67 5.26
C ARG A 48 -39.89 3.62 6.43
N PHE A 49 -38.75 4.29 6.56
CA PHE A 49 -38.60 5.40 7.50
C PHE A 49 -39.16 6.65 6.85
N ARG A 50 -40.16 7.27 7.48
CA ARG A 50 -40.78 8.49 6.99
C ARG A 50 -39.87 9.67 7.30
N LEU A 51 -39.30 10.30 6.27
CA LEU A 51 -38.48 11.49 6.43
C LEU A 51 -39.33 12.71 6.82
N ASP A 52 -38.84 13.52 7.75
CA ASP A 52 -39.30 14.88 7.89
C ASP A 52 -38.72 15.72 6.73
N THR A 53 -39.61 16.30 5.93
CA THR A 53 -39.27 17.08 4.73
C THR A 53 -39.56 18.57 4.91
N THR A 54 -39.83 19.02 6.14
CA THR A 54 -40.18 20.42 6.43
C THR A 54 -38.98 21.36 6.39
N ALA A 55 -37.77 20.85 6.66
CA ALA A 55 -36.53 21.61 6.62
C ALA A 55 -35.35 20.73 6.17
N PRO A 56 -34.28 21.35 5.62
CA PRO A 56 -33.02 20.65 5.37
C PRO A 56 -32.41 20.12 6.68
N VAL A 57 -31.76 18.96 6.58
CA VAL A 57 -30.92 18.42 7.66
C VAL A 57 -29.52 18.97 7.48
N ALA A 58 -29.02 19.73 8.45
CA ALA A 58 -27.69 20.34 8.42
C ALA A 58 -26.83 19.87 9.60
N TRP A 59 -25.51 19.75 9.38
CA TRP A 59 -24.54 19.39 10.42
C TRP A 59 -23.15 19.96 10.08
N ILE A 60 -22.26 19.94 11.08
CA ILE A 60 -20.83 20.25 10.90
C ILE A 60 -20.06 18.93 10.85
N ASP A 61 -19.52 18.61 9.68
CA ASP A 61 -18.66 17.47 9.47
C ASP A 61 -17.20 17.79 9.86
N LEU A 62 -16.51 16.84 10.48
CA LEU A 62 -15.14 17.01 10.94
C LEU A 62 -14.11 17.14 9.81
N VAL A 63 -14.44 16.67 8.59
CA VAL A 63 -13.58 16.81 7.39
C VAL A 63 -14.19 17.83 6.43
N ARG A 64 -15.48 17.67 6.12
CA ARG A 64 -16.14 18.50 5.11
C ARG A 64 -16.59 19.86 5.65
N GLY A 65 -16.63 20.09 6.96
CA GLY A 65 -17.26 21.29 7.53
C GLY A 65 -18.77 21.28 7.32
N GLU A 66 -19.36 22.45 7.06
CA GLU A 66 -20.82 22.58 6.87
C GLU A 66 -21.35 21.65 5.76
N CYS A 67 -22.30 20.81 6.14
CA CYS A 67 -22.98 19.88 5.26
C CYS A 67 -24.50 20.00 5.43
N HIS A 68 -25.25 19.77 4.35
CA HIS A 68 -26.70 19.68 4.40
C HIS A 68 -27.25 18.69 3.38
N VAL A 69 -28.43 18.17 3.67
CA VAL A 69 -29.23 17.33 2.78
C VAL A 69 -30.67 17.83 2.83
N ASP A 70 -31.29 18.00 1.67
CA ASP A 70 -32.72 18.29 1.57
C ASP A 70 -33.52 16.97 1.50
N PRO A 71 -34.25 16.59 2.57
CA PRO A 71 -35.01 15.34 2.58
C PRO A 71 -36.15 15.32 1.56
N SER A 72 -36.62 16.48 1.08
CA SER A 72 -37.68 16.54 0.06
C SER A 72 -37.22 15.98 -1.29
N SER A 73 -35.91 15.95 -1.53
CA SER A 73 -35.29 15.35 -2.72
C SER A 73 -35.07 13.84 -2.58
N LEU A 74 -35.37 13.25 -1.42
CA LEU A 74 -35.08 11.86 -1.09
C LEU A 74 -36.35 11.04 -0.92
N SER A 75 -36.29 9.77 -1.33
CA SER A 75 -37.34 8.80 -1.00
C SER A 75 -37.22 8.35 0.45
N ASP A 76 -38.36 8.16 1.12
CA ASP A 76 -38.44 7.45 2.41
C ASP A 76 -37.73 6.09 2.30
N PRO A 77 -36.57 5.89 2.96
CA PRO A 77 -35.75 4.71 2.73
C PRO A 77 -36.46 3.47 3.28
N VAL A 78 -36.37 2.37 2.55
CA VAL A 78 -36.81 1.07 3.08
C VAL A 78 -35.86 0.67 4.20
N VAL A 79 -36.41 0.36 5.38
CA VAL A 79 -35.66 -0.11 6.56
C VAL A 79 -35.86 -1.60 6.79
N ARG A 80 -36.97 -2.17 6.30
CA ARG A 80 -37.25 -3.61 6.36
C ARG A 80 -37.93 -4.09 5.10
N ARG A 81 -37.44 -5.18 4.52
CA ARG A 81 -38.03 -5.84 3.36
C ARG A 81 -39.27 -6.65 3.73
N ALA A 82 -40.08 -6.98 2.73
CA ALA A 82 -41.26 -7.83 2.89
C ALA A 82 -40.91 -9.25 3.40
N ASP A 83 -39.71 -9.75 3.10
CA ASP A 83 -39.18 -11.02 3.63
C ASP A 83 -38.72 -10.95 5.10
N GLY A 84 -38.82 -9.76 5.72
CA GLY A 84 -38.44 -9.52 7.11
C GLY A 84 -36.99 -9.06 7.32
N THR A 85 -36.15 -9.04 6.27
CA THR A 85 -34.75 -8.61 6.33
C THR A 85 -34.63 -7.12 6.61
N TRP A 86 -33.81 -6.74 7.59
CA TRP A 86 -33.48 -5.35 7.88
C TRP A 86 -32.42 -4.80 6.92
N LEU A 87 -32.55 -3.53 6.55
CA LEU A 87 -31.62 -2.83 5.67
C LEU A 87 -30.76 -1.83 6.45
N TYR A 88 -29.49 -1.74 6.06
CA TYR A 88 -28.39 -0.99 6.70
C TYR A 88 -28.77 0.27 7.50
N MET A 89 -29.60 1.16 6.93
CA MET A 89 -29.83 2.50 7.48
C MET A 89 -30.25 2.51 8.95
N LEU A 90 -31.25 1.70 9.32
CA LEU A 90 -31.78 1.68 10.69
C LEU A 90 -30.94 0.83 11.66
N PRO A 91 -30.56 -0.43 11.35
CA PRO A 91 -29.69 -1.22 12.23
C PRO A 91 -28.37 -0.53 12.55
N SER A 92 -27.74 0.13 11.57
CA SER A 92 -26.51 0.91 11.82
C SER A 92 -26.71 1.98 12.88
N VAL A 93 -27.84 2.71 12.85
CA VAL A 93 -28.13 3.74 13.86
C VAL A 93 -28.41 3.12 15.23
N VAL A 94 -29.15 2.01 15.28
CA VAL A 94 -29.41 1.29 16.53
C VAL A 94 -28.11 0.78 17.14
N ASP A 95 -27.25 0.16 16.34
CA ASP A 95 -25.94 -0.34 16.78
C ASP A 95 -25.03 0.81 17.25
N ASP A 96 -24.99 1.94 16.54
CA ASP A 96 -24.21 3.12 16.94
C ASP A 96 -24.67 3.69 18.29
N ILE A 97 -25.99 3.69 18.56
CA ILE A 97 -26.57 4.10 19.85
C ILE A 97 -26.17 3.10 20.94
N GLU A 98 -26.40 1.80 20.72
CA GLU A 98 -26.15 0.76 21.72
C GLU A 98 -24.67 0.63 22.08
N MET A 99 -23.78 0.82 21.11
CA MET A 99 -22.33 0.76 21.30
C MET A 99 -21.74 2.09 21.81
N GLY A 100 -22.54 3.14 21.93
CA GLY A 100 -22.08 4.45 22.39
C GLY A 100 -21.05 5.09 21.46
N VAL A 101 -21.23 4.95 20.15
CA VAL A 101 -20.33 5.52 19.14
C VAL A 101 -20.34 7.05 19.26
N THR A 102 -19.16 7.65 19.40
CA THR A 102 -19.01 9.10 19.55
C THR A 102 -18.70 9.82 18.24
N THR A 103 -18.03 9.13 17.31
CA THR A 103 -17.66 9.66 16.00
C THR A 103 -17.76 8.57 14.94
N ILE A 104 -18.52 8.82 13.87
CA ILE A 104 -18.62 7.95 12.70
C ILE A 104 -17.68 8.49 11.62
N VAL A 105 -16.72 7.66 11.22
CA VAL A 105 -15.77 7.96 10.14
C VAL A 105 -16.09 7.06 8.94
N ARG A 106 -16.36 7.65 7.78
CA ARG A 106 -16.71 6.90 6.56
C ARG A 106 -16.40 7.65 5.28
N GLY A 107 -16.58 7.00 4.13
CA GLY A 107 -16.40 7.65 2.82
C GLY A 107 -17.47 8.71 2.53
N GLU A 108 -17.10 9.73 1.77
CA GLU A 108 -17.98 10.83 1.36
C GLU A 108 -19.19 10.40 0.51
N ASP A 109 -19.16 9.21 -0.08
CA ASP A 109 -20.30 8.58 -0.76
C ASP A 109 -21.47 8.28 0.18
N HIS A 110 -21.25 8.35 1.50
CA HIS A 110 -22.28 8.19 2.52
C HIS A 110 -22.80 9.50 3.11
N VAL A 111 -22.43 10.67 2.58
CA VAL A 111 -22.93 11.98 3.06
C VAL A 111 -24.47 12.04 3.04
N THR A 112 -25.11 11.58 1.97
CA THR A 112 -26.59 11.55 1.90
C THR A 112 -27.20 10.61 2.93
N ASN A 113 -26.56 9.45 3.18
CA ASN A 113 -26.99 8.53 4.22
C ASN A 113 -26.91 9.18 5.61
N SER A 114 -25.92 10.04 5.86
CA SER A 114 -25.78 10.76 7.13
C SER A 114 -26.98 11.66 7.41
N GLY A 115 -27.38 12.48 6.43
CA GLY A 115 -28.54 13.36 6.58
C GLY A 115 -29.81 12.58 6.95
N VAL A 116 -30.00 11.40 6.36
CA VAL A 116 -31.12 10.50 6.69
C VAL A 116 -30.98 9.88 8.08
N GLN A 117 -29.79 9.37 8.43
CA GLN A 117 -29.54 8.73 9.73
C GLN A 117 -29.66 9.71 10.89
N LEU A 118 -29.31 10.99 10.71
CA LEU A 118 -29.51 12.04 11.71
C LEU A 118 -30.99 12.16 12.14
N GLN A 119 -31.94 12.03 11.20
CA GLN A 119 -33.36 11.98 11.54
C GLN A 119 -33.73 10.69 12.29
N MET A 120 -33.09 9.57 11.98
CA MET A 120 -33.31 8.30 12.69
C MET A 120 -32.81 8.37 14.14
N PHE A 121 -31.64 8.96 14.40
CA PHE A 121 -31.15 9.25 15.75
C PHE A 121 -32.17 10.10 16.54
N ALA A 122 -32.64 11.19 15.92
CA ALA A 122 -33.65 12.06 16.53
C ALA A 122 -34.96 11.32 16.83
N ALA A 123 -35.44 10.48 15.90
CA ALA A 123 -36.65 9.67 16.08
C ALA A 123 -36.53 8.63 17.20
N LEU A 124 -35.32 8.12 17.44
CA LEU A 124 -35.00 7.20 18.54
C LEU A 124 -34.67 7.92 19.86
N GLY A 125 -34.72 9.26 19.88
CA GLY A 125 -34.44 10.06 21.07
C GLY A 125 -32.97 10.06 21.50
N ALA A 126 -32.05 9.76 20.58
CA ALA A 126 -30.61 9.69 20.84
C ALA A 126 -29.86 10.88 20.20
N PRO A 127 -28.85 11.44 20.86
CA PRO A 127 -27.96 12.41 20.23
C PRO A 127 -27.13 11.72 19.14
N PRO A 128 -26.96 12.32 17.96
CA PRO A 128 -26.13 11.72 16.92
C PRO A 128 -24.63 11.84 17.26
N PRO A 129 -23.80 10.87 16.83
CA PRO A 129 -22.34 10.99 16.89
C PRO A 129 -21.83 12.14 16.01
N ALA A 130 -20.59 12.58 16.26
CA ALA A 130 -19.89 13.42 15.29
C ALA A 130 -19.69 12.66 13.96
N LEU A 131 -19.65 13.37 12.85
CA LEU A 131 -19.52 12.80 11.51
C LEU A 131 -18.21 13.27 10.87
N ALA A 132 -17.48 12.35 10.24
CA ALA A 132 -16.29 12.65 9.45
C ALA A 132 -16.36 11.91 8.11
N HIS A 133 -16.44 12.64 7.01
CA HIS A 133 -16.52 12.05 5.66
C HIS A 133 -15.21 12.23 4.89
N LEU A 134 -14.45 11.14 4.78
CA LEU A 134 -13.18 11.11 4.05
C LEU A 134 -13.42 11.10 2.53
N PRO A 135 -12.59 11.81 1.74
CA PRO A 135 -12.70 11.81 0.29
C PRO A 135 -12.45 10.41 -0.29
N LEU A 136 -13.08 10.12 -1.41
CA LEU A 136 -12.82 8.85 -2.12
C LEU A 136 -11.41 8.85 -2.72
N LEU A 137 -10.81 7.66 -2.75
CA LEU A 137 -9.52 7.45 -3.39
C LEU A 137 -9.70 7.08 -4.88
N THR A 138 -8.87 7.67 -5.74
CA THR A 138 -8.73 7.27 -7.14
C THR A 138 -7.39 6.60 -7.37
N GLY A 139 -7.34 5.65 -8.30
CA GLY A 139 -6.11 5.09 -8.84
C GLY A 139 -5.58 5.96 -10.00
N ALA A 140 -4.57 5.45 -10.69
CA ALA A 140 -3.94 6.15 -11.81
C ALA A 140 -4.93 6.49 -12.95
N ASP A 141 -5.91 5.61 -13.23
CA ASP A 141 -6.80 5.73 -14.39
C ASP A 141 -8.31 5.85 -14.08
N ALA A 142 -8.75 5.60 -12.83
CA ALA A 142 -10.14 5.77 -12.38
C ALA A 142 -10.27 5.48 -10.87
N ALA A 143 -11.49 5.60 -10.31
CA ALA A 143 -11.83 5.23 -8.94
C ALA A 143 -11.29 3.83 -8.58
N LEU A 144 -10.64 3.71 -7.41
CA LEU A 144 -10.11 2.43 -6.94
C LEU A 144 -11.28 1.47 -6.71
N SER A 145 -11.39 0.47 -7.58
CA SER A 145 -12.34 -0.61 -7.40
C SER A 145 -11.60 -1.94 -7.32
N LYS A 146 -12.12 -2.86 -6.50
CA LYS A 146 -11.63 -4.25 -6.41
C LYS A 146 -11.57 -4.95 -7.78
N ARG A 147 -12.30 -4.43 -8.78
CA ARG A 147 -12.35 -4.96 -10.15
C ARG A 147 -11.22 -4.45 -11.04
N MET A 148 -10.58 -3.33 -10.69
CA MET A 148 -9.51 -2.71 -11.46
C MET A 148 -8.11 -3.02 -10.91
N GLY A 149 -7.92 -4.20 -10.33
CA GLY A 149 -6.60 -4.65 -9.87
C GLY A 149 -6.08 -3.90 -8.64
N SER A 150 -6.95 -3.27 -7.83
CA SER A 150 -6.52 -2.74 -6.54
C SER A 150 -6.02 -3.88 -5.66
N GLU A 151 -4.71 -4.03 -5.55
CA GLU A 151 -4.07 -4.96 -4.63
C GLU A 151 -4.57 -4.67 -3.21
N GLY A 152 -5.13 -5.69 -2.55
CA GLY A 152 -5.51 -5.58 -1.16
C GLY A 152 -4.28 -5.61 -0.24
N VAL A 153 -4.46 -5.27 1.04
CA VAL A 153 -3.40 -5.32 2.06
C VAL A 153 -2.70 -6.70 2.12
N ALA A 154 -3.41 -7.78 1.79
CA ALA A 154 -2.83 -9.12 1.70
C ALA A 154 -1.78 -9.26 0.59
N ALA A 155 -2.01 -8.64 -0.58
CA ALA A 155 -1.07 -8.63 -1.70
C ALA A 155 0.14 -7.75 -1.39
N TRP A 156 -0.07 -6.57 -0.81
CA TRP A 156 1.02 -5.71 -0.31
C TRP A 156 1.92 -6.42 0.70
N ARG A 157 1.32 -7.14 1.65
CA ARG A 157 2.10 -7.96 2.60
C ARG A 157 2.89 -9.05 1.88
N ALA A 158 2.30 -9.72 0.89
CA ALA A 158 2.97 -10.77 0.13
C ALA A 158 4.13 -10.24 -0.72
N SER A 159 4.01 -9.02 -1.27
CA SER A 159 5.09 -8.36 -2.02
C SER A 159 6.15 -7.69 -1.13
N GLY A 160 6.00 -7.75 0.20
CA GLY A 160 6.97 -7.24 1.16
C GLY A 160 6.85 -5.76 1.48
N ILE A 161 5.70 -5.14 1.19
CA ILE A 161 5.39 -3.77 1.64
C ILE A 161 5.22 -3.78 3.16
N GLU A 162 5.90 -2.84 3.83
CA GLU A 162 5.90 -2.74 5.28
C GLU A 162 4.58 -2.16 5.81
N ALA A 163 4.02 -2.80 6.84
CA ALA A 163 2.75 -2.38 7.43
C ALA A 163 2.82 -0.96 8.01
N SER A 164 3.96 -0.55 8.57
CA SER A 164 4.17 0.82 9.06
C SER A 164 4.18 1.84 7.91
N ALA A 165 4.70 1.47 6.74
CA ALA A 165 4.64 2.33 5.55
C ALA A 165 3.19 2.49 5.07
N VAL A 166 2.39 1.42 5.05
CA VAL A 166 0.96 1.50 4.70
C VAL A 166 0.23 2.45 5.64
N ARG A 167 0.45 2.34 6.96
CA ARG A 167 -0.18 3.22 7.94
C ARG A 167 0.28 4.67 7.81
N ALA A 168 1.59 4.92 7.67
CA ALA A 168 2.14 6.26 7.47
C ALA A 168 1.63 6.91 6.19
N PHE A 169 1.48 6.14 5.11
CA PHE A 169 0.91 6.59 3.86
C PHE A 169 -0.56 6.97 4.02
N LEU A 170 -1.40 6.02 4.44
CA LEU A 170 -2.86 6.21 4.52
C LEU A 170 -3.28 7.23 5.57
N ALA A 171 -2.54 7.38 6.67
CA ALA A 171 -2.86 8.35 7.72
C ALA A 171 -2.69 9.81 7.28
N ARG A 172 -1.86 10.06 6.25
CA ARG A 172 -1.56 11.42 5.73
C ARG A 172 -2.11 11.64 4.31
N LEU A 173 -2.58 10.59 3.65
CA LEU A 173 -3.15 10.63 2.32
C LEU A 173 -4.38 11.54 2.28
N GLY A 174 -4.31 12.64 1.53
CA GLY A 174 -5.36 13.66 1.48
C GLY A 174 -5.17 14.85 2.41
N THR A 175 -4.03 14.90 3.12
CA THR A 175 -3.59 16.05 3.92
C THR A 175 -2.40 16.76 3.26
N SER A 176 -1.98 17.91 3.80
CA SER A 176 -0.74 18.60 3.39
C SER A 176 0.51 18.11 4.13
N ALA A 177 0.36 17.17 5.07
CA ALA A 177 1.48 16.64 5.84
C ALA A 177 2.41 15.79 4.96
N PRO A 178 3.74 15.86 5.14
CA PRO A 178 4.68 15.08 4.36
C PRO A 178 4.49 13.58 4.63
N ILE A 179 4.52 12.74 3.60
CA ILE A 179 4.43 11.29 3.74
C ILE A 179 5.84 10.72 3.93
N GLU A 180 6.16 10.31 5.16
CA GLU A 180 7.50 9.88 5.57
C GLU A 180 7.42 8.68 6.52
N PRO A 181 8.47 7.84 6.60
CA PRO A 181 8.52 6.75 7.57
C PRO A 181 8.36 7.29 8.99
N THR A 182 7.41 6.74 9.74
CA THR A 182 7.09 7.18 11.10
C THR A 182 6.44 6.04 11.89
N ASP A 183 6.30 6.22 13.20
CA ASP A 183 5.67 5.26 14.09
C ASP A 183 4.21 5.62 14.38
N ASP A 184 3.48 4.65 14.94
CA ASP A 184 2.05 4.81 15.22
C ASP A 184 1.79 5.89 16.29
N ALA A 185 2.70 6.05 17.25
CA ALA A 185 2.58 7.06 18.29
C ALA A 185 2.61 8.47 17.69
N THR A 186 3.54 8.73 16.76
CA THR A 186 3.65 10.00 16.04
C THR A 186 2.44 10.24 15.15
N LEU A 187 1.94 9.20 14.47
CA LEU A 187 0.71 9.31 13.66
C LEU A 187 -0.50 9.67 14.51
N VAL A 188 -0.69 9.00 15.64
CA VAL A 188 -1.81 9.27 16.55
C VAL A 188 -1.72 10.68 17.13
N ALA A 189 -0.53 11.10 17.56
CA ALA A 189 -0.33 12.43 18.14
C ALA A 189 -0.56 13.57 17.13
N GLY A 190 -0.32 13.33 15.85
CA GLY A 190 -0.49 14.31 14.78
C GLY A 190 -1.78 14.20 13.97
N PHE A 191 -2.70 13.31 14.33
CA PHE A 191 -3.92 13.08 13.55
C PHE A 191 -4.99 14.13 13.84
N ASP A 192 -5.51 14.76 12.79
CA ASP A 192 -6.63 15.70 12.87
C ASP A 192 -7.50 15.58 11.61
N PHE A 193 -8.81 15.42 11.78
CA PHE A 193 -9.76 15.39 10.67
C PHE A 193 -9.77 16.70 9.87
N ALA A 194 -9.54 17.84 10.52
CA ALA A 194 -9.52 19.14 9.86
C ALA A 194 -8.32 19.31 8.89
N ALA A 195 -7.30 18.44 8.98
CA ALA A 195 -6.17 18.45 8.06
C ALA A 195 -6.50 17.84 6.69
N PHE A 196 -7.62 17.10 6.56
CA PHE A 196 -8.02 16.46 5.33
C PHE A 196 -8.73 17.44 4.39
N GLY A 197 -8.30 17.45 3.13
CA GLY A 197 -8.96 18.21 2.07
C GLY A 197 -10.23 17.54 1.56
N ARG A 198 -11.05 18.30 0.82
CA ARG A 198 -12.26 17.80 0.15
C ARG A 198 -12.01 17.20 -1.24
N ALA A 199 -10.81 17.38 -1.78
CA ALA A 199 -10.48 16.93 -3.13
C ALA A 199 -10.34 15.40 -3.17
N THR A 200 -10.75 14.80 -4.28
CA THR A 200 -10.45 13.38 -4.55
C THR A 200 -8.95 13.14 -4.46
N VAL A 201 -8.56 12.09 -3.75
CA VAL A 201 -7.15 11.83 -3.48
C VAL A 201 -6.65 10.71 -4.39
N ARG A 202 -5.57 10.98 -5.12
CA ARG A 202 -4.91 9.96 -5.93
C ARG A 202 -4.05 9.08 -5.02
N PHE A 203 -4.26 7.78 -5.11
CA PHE A 203 -3.39 6.75 -4.56
C PHE A 203 -2.42 6.27 -5.63
N ASP A 204 -1.12 6.35 -5.34
CA ASP A 204 -0.07 5.85 -6.22
C ASP A 204 0.68 4.67 -5.56
N PRO A 205 0.54 3.43 -6.08
CA PRO A 205 1.26 2.28 -5.55
C PRO A 205 2.79 2.43 -5.57
N ALA A 206 3.34 3.20 -6.52
CA ALA A 206 4.78 3.42 -6.61
C ALA A 206 5.27 4.32 -5.46
N GLU A 207 4.50 5.32 -5.05
CA GLU A 207 4.82 6.14 -3.88
C GLU A 207 4.81 5.32 -2.60
N LEU A 208 3.83 4.41 -2.44
CA LEU A 208 3.79 3.47 -1.32
C LEU A 208 5.02 2.54 -1.31
N ALA A 209 5.42 2.01 -2.47
CA ALA A 209 6.59 1.16 -2.59
C ALA A 209 7.89 1.91 -2.21
N LEU A 210 8.03 3.17 -2.66
CA LEU A 210 9.16 4.04 -2.30
C LEU A 210 9.18 4.34 -0.81
N LEU A 211 8.03 4.64 -0.20
CA LEU A 211 7.93 4.84 1.25
C LEU A 211 8.29 3.56 2.02
N SER A 212 7.85 2.40 1.54
CA SER A 212 8.19 1.11 2.12
C SER A 212 9.69 0.86 2.08
N ALA A 213 10.36 1.10 0.96
CA ALA A 213 11.81 0.99 0.85
C ALA A 213 12.52 1.92 1.84
N LYS A 214 12.14 3.21 1.90
CA LYS A 214 12.67 4.16 2.90
C LYS A 214 12.48 3.68 4.34
N THR A 215 11.35 3.05 4.62
CA THR A 215 11.05 2.46 5.93
C THR A 215 12.01 1.31 6.23
N VAL A 216 12.22 0.39 5.29
CA VAL A 216 13.18 -0.72 5.40
C VAL A 216 14.61 -0.20 5.65
N HIS A 217 15.02 0.85 4.93
CA HIS A 217 16.35 1.45 5.09
C HIS A 217 16.59 1.96 6.52
N ALA A 218 15.53 2.43 7.21
CA ALA A 218 15.61 2.92 8.58
C ALA A 218 15.54 1.80 9.64
N MET A 219 15.15 0.58 9.29
CA MET A 219 14.99 -0.51 10.25
C MET A 219 16.31 -0.98 10.82
N SER A 220 16.35 -1.16 12.14
CA SER A 220 17.49 -1.75 12.85
C SER A 220 17.57 -3.26 12.59
N PHE A 221 18.76 -3.84 12.70
CA PHE A 221 18.93 -5.30 12.63
C PHE A 221 18.04 -6.02 13.66
N ALA A 222 17.94 -5.50 14.89
CA ALA A 222 17.09 -6.09 15.93
C ALA A 222 15.61 -6.20 15.52
N THR A 223 15.11 -5.24 14.74
CA THR A 223 13.75 -5.24 14.21
C THR A 223 13.53 -6.34 13.17
N VAL A 224 14.53 -6.60 12.32
CA VAL A 224 14.39 -7.47 11.14
C VAL A 224 15.05 -8.83 11.26
N ALA A 225 15.82 -9.09 12.32
CA ALA A 225 16.62 -10.32 12.47
C ALA A 225 15.81 -11.61 12.26
N HIS A 226 14.56 -11.65 12.73
CA HIS A 226 13.66 -12.80 12.58
C HIS A 226 13.17 -13.05 11.14
N ARG A 227 13.40 -12.09 10.22
CA ARG A 227 13.01 -12.13 8.80
C ARG A 227 14.22 -12.33 7.88
N LEU A 228 15.43 -12.21 8.43
CA LEU A 228 16.68 -12.34 7.68
C LEU A 228 17.20 -13.79 7.73
N PRO A 229 18.04 -14.19 6.76
CA PRO A 229 18.64 -15.52 6.79
C PRO A 229 19.51 -15.74 8.04
N PRO A 230 19.62 -16.99 8.52
CA PRO A 230 20.54 -17.34 9.60
C PRO A 230 21.98 -16.92 9.30
N GLY A 231 22.68 -16.41 10.34
CA GLY A 231 24.09 -16.00 10.25
C GLY A 231 24.32 -14.57 9.74
N MET A 232 23.29 -13.90 9.21
CA MET A 232 23.40 -12.49 8.85
C MET A 232 23.59 -11.63 10.10
N SER A 233 24.64 -10.81 10.12
CA SER A 233 24.98 -9.95 11.26
C SER A 233 24.38 -8.53 11.13
N ALA A 234 24.42 -7.76 12.21
CA ALA A 234 24.03 -6.35 12.18
C ALA A 234 24.86 -5.54 11.16
N ALA A 235 26.18 -5.78 11.11
CA ALA A 235 27.06 -5.13 10.14
C ALA A 235 26.69 -5.49 8.69
N ALA A 236 26.29 -6.73 8.42
CA ALA A 236 25.82 -7.15 7.11
C ALA A 236 24.50 -6.47 6.73
N TRP A 237 23.57 -6.34 7.66
CA TRP A 237 22.32 -5.62 7.44
C TRP A 237 22.56 -4.12 7.19
N ASP A 238 23.37 -3.47 8.01
CA ASP A 238 23.69 -2.05 7.85
C ASP A 238 24.38 -1.75 6.52
N ALA A 239 25.22 -2.68 6.05
CA ALA A 239 25.87 -2.56 4.75
C ALA A 239 24.88 -2.57 3.58
N VAL A 240 23.79 -3.36 3.66
CA VAL A 240 22.92 -3.62 2.50
C VAL A 240 21.57 -2.90 2.55
N ARG A 241 21.07 -2.55 3.75
CA ARG A 241 19.69 -2.09 3.94
C ARG A 241 19.33 -0.86 3.13
N GLY A 242 20.27 0.05 2.87
CA GLY A 242 20.06 1.25 2.06
C GLY A 242 19.81 0.97 0.56
N ASN A 243 19.95 -0.28 0.12
CA ASN A 243 19.71 -0.75 -1.24
C ASN A 243 18.57 -1.77 -1.30
N CYS A 244 17.79 -1.91 -0.23
CA CYS A 244 16.77 -2.95 -0.09
C CYS A 244 15.37 -2.35 -0.18
N ALA A 245 14.64 -2.67 -1.26
CA ALA A 245 13.23 -2.31 -1.37
C ALA A 245 12.34 -3.06 -0.35
N THR A 246 12.75 -4.26 0.04
CA THR A 246 12.08 -5.11 1.03
C THR A 246 13.11 -5.75 1.95
N VAL A 247 12.70 -6.20 3.14
CA VAL A 247 13.61 -6.95 4.04
C VAL A 247 14.11 -8.25 3.39
N ALA A 248 13.31 -8.90 2.55
CA ALA A 248 13.71 -10.09 1.82
C ALA A 248 14.89 -9.83 0.86
N ALA A 249 14.98 -8.62 0.28
CA ALA A 249 16.12 -8.24 -0.55
C ALA A 249 17.46 -8.23 0.24
N GLY A 250 17.40 -8.04 1.56
CA GLY A 250 18.57 -8.23 2.44
C GLY A 250 19.09 -9.67 2.40
N GLY A 251 18.20 -10.66 2.33
CA GLY A 251 18.58 -12.06 2.16
C GLY A 251 19.22 -12.34 0.80
N ALA A 252 18.73 -11.71 -0.27
CA ALA A 252 19.37 -11.81 -1.59
C ALA A 252 20.80 -11.23 -1.57
N TRP A 253 21.01 -10.09 -0.90
CA TRP A 253 22.36 -9.54 -0.70
C TRP A 253 23.23 -10.43 0.20
N TRP A 254 22.65 -11.08 1.21
CA TRP A 254 23.38 -12.03 2.02
C TRP A 254 23.89 -13.22 1.18
N THR A 255 23.07 -13.74 0.28
CA THR A 255 23.51 -14.76 -0.70
C THR A 255 24.65 -14.25 -1.57
N VAL A 256 24.65 -12.97 -2.00
CA VAL A 256 25.78 -12.38 -2.74
C VAL A 256 27.03 -12.25 -1.87
N ILE A 257 26.89 -11.97 -0.58
CA ILE A 257 28.01 -11.83 0.36
C ILE A 257 28.63 -13.20 0.65
N THR A 258 27.85 -14.19 1.05
CA THR A 258 28.37 -15.48 1.55
C THR A 258 28.37 -16.60 0.52
N GLY A 259 27.50 -16.52 -0.48
CA GLY A 259 27.34 -17.54 -1.51
C GLY A 259 28.37 -17.40 -2.64
N PRO A 260 28.43 -18.41 -3.53
CA PRO A 260 29.11 -18.24 -4.81
C PRO A 260 28.35 -17.19 -5.65
N VAL A 261 29.07 -16.36 -6.39
CA VAL A 261 28.43 -15.43 -7.35
C VAL A 261 28.02 -16.24 -8.57
N ALA A 262 26.74 -16.20 -8.95
CA ALA A 262 26.14 -17.10 -9.96
C ALA A 262 26.84 -17.09 -11.33
N ALA A 263 27.34 -15.93 -11.74
CA ALA A 263 28.16 -15.77 -12.92
C ALA A 263 29.37 -16.73 -12.95
N MET A 264 29.81 -17.21 -11.78
CA MET A 264 31.09 -17.84 -11.53
C MET A 264 31.00 -19.34 -11.23
N VAL A 265 29.84 -19.96 -11.49
CA VAL A 265 29.59 -21.38 -11.24
C VAL A 265 29.07 -22.05 -12.51
N ASP A 266 29.41 -23.33 -12.68
CA ASP A 266 28.89 -24.22 -13.72
C ASP A 266 27.37 -24.03 -13.92
N PRO A 267 26.87 -23.97 -15.18
CA PRO A 267 25.43 -23.90 -15.48
C PRO A 267 24.55 -24.90 -14.71
N ALA A 268 25.10 -26.06 -14.32
CA ALA A 268 24.40 -27.07 -13.53
C ALA A 268 24.13 -26.67 -12.07
N VAL A 269 24.83 -25.66 -11.54
CA VAL A 269 24.72 -25.16 -10.14
C VAL A 269 24.00 -23.80 -10.08
N ALA A 270 23.73 -23.16 -11.23
CA ALA A 270 23.12 -21.84 -11.37
C ALA A 270 21.66 -21.71 -10.87
N VAL A 271 21.04 -22.81 -10.43
CA VAL A 271 19.62 -22.89 -10.05
C VAL A 271 19.25 -22.05 -8.80
N MET A 272 20.24 -21.50 -8.07
CA MET A 272 19.99 -20.73 -6.85
C MET A 272 20.04 -19.20 -7.01
N VAL A 273 20.26 -18.67 -8.21
CA VAL A 273 20.27 -17.23 -8.50
C VAL A 273 19.39 -16.95 -9.71
N ASP A 274 18.58 -15.89 -9.65
CA ASP A 274 17.82 -15.44 -10.80
C ASP A 274 18.79 -15.02 -11.92
N PRO A 275 18.86 -15.74 -13.05
CA PRO A 275 19.82 -15.47 -14.12
C PRO A 275 19.67 -14.09 -14.75
N ALA A 276 18.51 -13.43 -14.56
CA ALA A 276 18.21 -12.14 -15.19
C ALA A 276 19.08 -10.98 -14.68
N ASP A 277 19.66 -11.10 -13.47
CA ASP A 277 20.44 -10.02 -12.84
C ASP A 277 21.96 -10.28 -12.83
N ALA A 278 22.42 -11.42 -13.35
CA ALA A 278 23.83 -11.80 -13.32
C ALA A 278 24.61 -11.08 -14.44
N VAL A 279 25.48 -10.16 -14.04
CA VAL A 279 26.33 -9.39 -14.95
C VAL A 279 27.72 -10.03 -15.02
N MET A 280 28.21 -10.20 -16.24
CA MET A 280 29.56 -10.69 -16.52
C MET A 280 30.54 -9.53 -16.67
N VAL A 281 31.81 -9.80 -16.38
CA VAL A 281 32.88 -8.83 -16.64
C VAL A 281 33.06 -8.70 -18.15
N ASP A 282 33.21 -7.47 -18.63
CA ASP A 282 33.51 -7.21 -20.04
C ASP A 282 34.84 -7.88 -20.43
N PRO A 283 34.91 -8.61 -21.56
CA PRO A 283 36.16 -9.16 -22.07
C PRO A 283 37.34 -8.19 -22.08
N ALA A 284 37.12 -6.91 -22.37
CA ALA A 284 38.14 -5.87 -22.38
C ALA A 284 38.74 -5.59 -20.98
N ASP A 285 38.08 -6.02 -19.91
CA ASP A 285 38.49 -5.84 -18.52
C ASP A 285 39.14 -7.09 -17.90
N ALA A 286 39.28 -8.18 -18.65
CA ALA A 286 39.87 -9.43 -18.17
C ALA A 286 41.26 -9.25 -17.54
N ASP A 287 42.14 -8.54 -18.26
CA ASP A 287 43.52 -8.26 -17.84
C ASP A 287 43.55 -7.43 -16.56
N PHE A 288 42.66 -6.45 -16.47
CA PHE A 288 42.50 -5.61 -15.29
C PHE A 288 42.04 -6.43 -14.08
N VAL A 289 41.08 -7.34 -14.24
CA VAL A 289 40.62 -8.21 -13.13
C VAL A 289 41.73 -9.16 -12.67
N ARG A 290 42.54 -9.70 -13.59
CA ARG A 290 43.71 -10.52 -13.23
C ARG A 290 44.74 -9.73 -12.42
N GLU A 291 45.02 -8.49 -12.81
CA GLU A 291 45.89 -7.58 -12.05
C GLU A 291 45.28 -7.22 -10.68
N ALA A 292 43.96 -7.00 -10.63
CA ALA A 292 43.22 -6.73 -9.40
C ALA A 292 43.40 -7.85 -8.38
N ARG A 293 43.25 -9.11 -8.83
CA ARG A 293 43.49 -10.31 -8.02
C ARG A 293 44.92 -10.38 -7.51
N ALA A 294 45.90 -10.22 -8.39
CA ALA A 294 47.32 -10.30 -8.03
C ALA A 294 47.69 -9.24 -6.98
N THR A 295 47.18 -8.02 -7.16
CA THR A 295 47.37 -6.91 -6.23
C THR A 295 46.72 -7.20 -4.88
N LEU A 296 45.46 -7.65 -4.87
CA LEU A 296 44.76 -7.98 -3.62
C LEU A 296 45.45 -9.12 -2.85
N ALA A 297 45.96 -10.12 -3.56
CA ALA A 297 46.65 -11.27 -2.97
C ALA A 297 47.95 -10.88 -2.25
N ALA A 298 48.63 -9.83 -2.72
CA ALA A 298 49.86 -9.33 -2.12
C ALA A 298 49.64 -8.37 -0.93
N MET A 299 48.42 -7.90 -0.71
CA MET A 299 48.12 -6.91 0.33
C MET A 299 47.75 -7.56 1.67
N PRO A 300 48.08 -6.91 2.81
CA PRO A 300 47.52 -7.27 4.10
C PRO A 300 46.01 -7.04 4.10
N TRP A 301 45.24 -7.86 4.81
CA TRP A 301 43.80 -7.64 4.94
C TRP A 301 43.52 -6.69 6.11
N THR A 302 43.01 -5.50 5.81
CA THR A 302 42.74 -4.42 6.77
C THR A 302 41.27 -3.99 6.70
N ASP A 303 40.79 -3.25 7.70
CA ASP A 303 39.43 -2.68 7.69
C ASP A 303 39.23 -1.64 6.57
N THR A 304 40.34 -1.08 6.07
CA THR A 304 40.39 -0.10 4.98
C THR A 304 40.80 -0.70 3.63
N ILE A 305 40.77 -2.04 3.51
CA ILE A 305 41.30 -2.77 2.35
C ILE A 305 40.76 -2.28 1.01
N TRP A 306 39.48 -1.91 0.92
CA TRP A 306 38.89 -1.40 -0.32
C TRP A 306 39.57 -0.11 -0.80
N ALA A 307 39.79 0.84 0.10
CA ALA A 307 40.39 2.13 -0.24
C ALA A 307 41.87 1.99 -0.61
N GLU A 308 42.61 1.15 0.12
CA GLU A 308 44.02 0.86 -0.15
C GLU A 308 44.19 0.13 -1.49
N TRP A 309 43.39 -0.92 -1.72
CA TRP A 309 43.46 -1.75 -2.91
C TRP A 309 43.09 -0.97 -4.17
N THR A 310 41.99 -0.20 -4.14
CA THR A 310 41.59 0.62 -5.29
C THR A 310 42.57 1.76 -5.56
N SER A 311 43.24 2.30 -4.54
CA SER A 311 44.33 3.28 -4.73
C SER A 311 45.56 2.66 -5.38
N ALA A 312 45.97 1.46 -4.96
CA ALA A 312 47.08 0.73 -5.58
C ALA A 312 46.77 0.42 -7.05
N LEU A 313 45.57 -0.07 -7.35
CA LEU A 313 45.14 -0.34 -8.72
C LEU A 313 45.10 0.91 -9.59
N LYS A 314 44.64 2.04 -9.04
CA LYS A 314 44.66 3.32 -9.74
C LYS A 314 46.08 3.75 -10.13
N VAL A 315 47.07 3.52 -9.27
CA VAL A 315 48.48 3.84 -9.54
C VAL A 315 49.06 2.89 -10.59
N ALA A 316 48.79 1.59 -10.48
CA ALA A 316 49.36 0.58 -11.38
C ALA A 316 48.75 0.63 -12.79
N THR A 317 47.44 0.84 -12.90
CA THR A 317 46.68 0.72 -14.16
C THR A 317 46.32 2.07 -14.79
N GLY A 318 46.38 3.17 -14.04
CA GLY A 318 45.88 4.48 -14.44
C GLY A 318 44.35 4.60 -14.50
N ARG A 319 43.58 3.51 -14.28
CA ARG A 319 42.11 3.51 -14.33
C ARG A 319 41.49 4.35 -13.22
N LYS A 320 40.38 5.01 -13.53
CA LYS A 320 39.63 5.89 -12.61
C LYS A 320 38.12 5.80 -12.86
N GLY A 321 37.32 6.23 -11.89
CA GLY A 321 35.87 6.31 -12.01
C GLY A 321 35.26 4.95 -12.38
N ARG A 322 34.31 4.94 -13.33
CA ARG A 322 33.62 3.72 -13.74
C ARG A 322 34.58 2.62 -14.20
N ALA A 323 35.61 2.95 -14.99
CA ALA A 323 36.58 1.97 -15.52
C ALA A 323 37.44 1.29 -14.44
N LEU A 324 37.50 1.87 -13.24
CA LEU A 324 38.17 1.26 -12.07
C LEU A 324 37.17 0.45 -11.23
N PHE A 325 36.03 1.04 -10.88
CA PHE A 325 35.15 0.48 -9.84
C PHE A 325 34.12 -0.53 -10.38
N HIS A 326 33.60 -0.31 -11.58
CA HIS A 326 32.53 -1.15 -12.13
C HIS A 326 33.01 -2.59 -12.40
N PRO A 327 34.18 -2.84 -13.04
CA PRO A 327 34.64 -4.21 -13.27
C PRO A 327 34.92 -4.96 -11.95
N LEU A 328 35.42 -4.26 -10.93
CA LEU A 328 35.64 -4.86 -9.60
C LEU A 328 34.31 -5.22 -8.92
N ARG A 329 33.29 -4.37 -9.00
CA ARG A 329 31.95 -4.68 -8.47
C ARG A 329 31.37 -5.91 -9.16
N VAL A 330 31.38 -5.92 -10.49
CA VAL A 330 30.86 -7.04 -11.27
C VAL A 330 31.62 -8.32 -10.93
N ALA A 331 32.95 -8.29 -10.90
CA ALA A 331 33.76 -9.45 -10.54
C ALA A 331 33.49 -9.96 -9.11
N LEU A 332 33.22 -9.05 -8.15
CA LEU A 332 33.02 -9.42 -6.74
C LEU A 332 31.56 -9.75 -6.39
N THR A 333 30.58 -9.29 -7.16
CA THR A 333 29.16 -9.39 -6.78
C THR A 333 28.26 -9.95 -7.88
N GLY A 334 28.73 -9.96 -9.14
CA GLY A 334 27.93 -10.33 -10.30
C GLY A 334 26.81 -9.35 -10.61
N ARG A 335 26.89 -8.10 -10.13
CA ARG A 335 25.84 -7.08 -10.26
C ARG A 335 26.42 -5.74 -10.74
N ASP A 336 25.64 -5.01 -11.53
CA ASP A 336 26.00 -3.68 -12.02
C ASP A 336 25.92 -2.59 -10.93
N THR A 337 24.98 -2.74 -10.00
CA THR A 337 24.68 -1.78 -8.96
C THR A 337 24.51 -2.47 -7.61
N GLY A 338 24.52 -1.69 -6.53
CA GLY A 338 24.28 -2.20 -5.20
C GLY A 338 25.04 -1.44 -4.11
N PRO A 339 25.15 -2.02 -2.91
CA PRO A 339 25.76 -1.40 -1.76
C PRO A 339 27.22 -1.00 -1.97
N GLU A 340 27.69 -0.14 -1.08
CA GLU A 340 29.05 0.34 -1.09
C GLU A 340 30.06 -0.81 -0.94
N MET A 341 30.98 -0.91 -1.90
CA MET A 341 31.96 -2.00 -1.92
C MET A 341 32.93 -1.94 -0.73
N ALA A 342 33.15 -0.75 -0.16
CA ALA A 342 33.92 -0.59 1.08
C ALA A 342 33.30 -1.34 2.27
N ALA A 343 31.96 -1.43 2.32
CA ALA A 343 31.26 -2.19 3.35
C ALA A 343 31.11 -3.67 2.96
N LEU A 344 30.96 -3.97 1.66
CA LEU A 344 30.77 -5.35 1.19
C LEU A 344 32.06 -6.19 1.18
N LEU A 345 33.19 -5.64 0.72
CA LEU A 345 34.42 -6.42 0.55
C LEU A 345 34.90 -7.08 1.87
N PRO A 346 34.90 -6.39 3.03
CA PRO A 346 35.21 -7.02 4.31
C PRO A 346 34.26 -8.17 4.67
N LEU A 347 32.97 -8.05 4.33
CA LEU A 347 31.95 -9.08 4.60
C LEU A 347 32.07 -10.29 3.67
N ILE A 348 32.45 -10.06 2.40
CA ILE A 348 32.77 -11.13 1.44
C ILE A 348 33.99 -11.92 1.94
N GLY A 349 34.99 -11.20 2.46
CA GLY A 349 36.21 -11.79 2.98
C GLY A 349 37.23 -12.11 1.90
N ARG A 350 38.50 -12.27 2.34
CA ARG A 350 39.67 -12.40 1.47
C ARG A 350 39.58 -13.56 0.49
N ASP A 351 39.32 -14.76 1.01
CA ASP A 351 39.39 -15.98 0.22
C ASP A 351 38.29 -16.01 -0.85
N ALA A 352 37.07 -15.60 -0.50
CA ALA A 352 35.97 -15.49 -1.45
C ALA A 352 36.24 -14.39 -2.49
N ALA A 353 36.75 -13.23 -2.10
CA ALA A 353 37.09 -12.16 -3.04
C ALA A 353 38.14 -12.60 -4.07
N LEU A 354 39.21 -13.27 -3.61
CA LEU A 354 40.27 -13.80 -4.49
C LEU A 354 39.76 -14.91 -5.40
N ALA A 355 38.91 -15.80 -4.89
CA ALA A 355 38.28 -16.86 -5.69
C ALA A 355 37.37 -16.27 -6.77
N ARG A 356 36.55 -15.27 -6.42
CA ARG A 356 35.69 -14.56 -7.37
C ARG A 356 36.52 -13.89 -8.47
N LEU A 357 37.50 -13.07 -8.12
CA LEU A 357 38.38 -12.43 -9.10
C LEU A 357 39.14 -13.44 -9.98
N ALA A 358 39.45 -14.63 -9.46
CA ALA A 358 40.09 -15.70 -10.24
C ALA A 358 39.18 -16.20 -11.37
N VAL A 359 37.90 -16.42 -11.06
CA VAL A 359 36.92 -16.89 -12.04
C VAL A 359 36.58 -15.78 -13.04
N ALA A 360 36.37 -14.54 -12.56
CA ALA A 360 36.01 -13.41 -13.43
C ALA A 360 37.10 -13.05 -14.44
N GLY A 361 38.38 -13.28 -14.09
CA GLY A 361 39.51 -13.04 -14.98
C GLY A 361 39.85 -14.23 -15.89
N ALA A 362 39.09 -15.33 -15.86
CA ALA A 362 39.35 -16.52 -16.66
C ALA A 362 38.76 -16.40 -18.08
N ALA A 363 39.46 -16.95 -19.07
CA ALA A 363 39.06 -16.90 -20.48
C ALA A 363 37.74 -17.64 -20.78
N ASP A 364 37.40 -18.68 -20.01
CA ASP A 364 36.17 -19.47 -20.24
C ASP A 364 34.92 -18.82 -19.64
N TYR A 365 35.07 -18.02 -18.57
CA TYR A 365 34.03 -17.10 -18.07
C TYR A 365 33.75 -15.98 -19.09
N ILE A 366 34.81 -15.65 -19.81
CA ILE A 366 34.96 -14.78 -20.97
C ILE A 366 33.92 -14.93 -22.09
N GLY A 367 33.99 -16.13 -22.68
CA GLY A 367 33.52 -16.46 -24.02
C GLY A 367 32.08 -16.93 -24.11
N ASN A 368 31.32 -16.93 -23.02
CA ASN A 368 29.88 -17.23 -23.04
C ASN A 368 29.02 -16.01 -23.45
N LEU A 369 29.63 -14.93 -23.94
CA LEU A 369 28.98 -13.72 -24.43
C LEU A 369 28.92 -13.59 -25.97
N GLU A 370 29.50 -14.54 -26.73
CA GLU A 370 29.44 -14.57 -28.20
C GLU A 370 28.29 -15.43 -28.75
#